data_AF-A0A7Y0L9Q7-F1
#
_entry.id   AF-A0A7Y0L9Q7-F1
#
_cell.length_a   1.000
_cell.length_b   1.000
_cell.length_c   1.000
_cell.angle_alpha   90.00
_cell.angle_beta   90.00
_cell.angle_gamma   90.00
#
_symmetry.space_group_name_H-M   'P 1'
#
loop_
_entity.id
_entity.type
_entity.pdbx_description
1 polymer ?
#
loop_
_entity_poly.entity_id
_entity_poly.type
_entity_poly.pdbx_seq_one_letter_code
_entity_poly.pdbx_strand_id
1 'polypeptide(L)'
;MNYPFLSAVLLSISLAACNSNQTIEELATEQATEVEVSNVNKLVHAQWQLVQLNGQAAEKGEGGKPIFLRFNAEKSQANGFSGCNNYFGQYSADEQSLNFSHFAMTRKFCKNAMALEGRYAKAMATVAGYQFNESQLQLLDKQGSIVAEFSRD
;
A
#
# COMPACT_ATOMS: atom_id res chain seq x y z
N MET A 1 -60.01 56.04 43.68
CA MET A 1 -60.93 56.57 42.65
C MET A 1 -60.78 55.72 41.41
N ASN A 2 -61.88 55.06 41.01
CA ASN A 2 -62.06 54.38 39.72
C ASN A 2 -61.79 55.33 38.53
N TYR A 3 -61.35 54.83 37.37
CA TYR A 3 -62.20 54.66 36.16
C TYR A 3 -61.54 53.68 35.15
N PRO A 4 -62.34 53.05 34.25
CA PRO A 4 -62.09 51.76 33.58
C PRO A 4 -61.98 51.83 32.03
N PHE A 5 -61.89 50.65 31.38
CA PHE A 5 -62.23 50.29 29.98
C PHE A 5 -61.51 51.03 28.82
N LEU A 6 -60.78 50.33 27.94
CA LEU A 6 -61.28 49.75 26.66
C LEU A 6 -60.11 49.29 25.75
N SER A 7 -60.35 48.21 25.01
CA SER A 7 -59.52 47.42 24.09
C SER A 7 -58.55 48.12 23.13
N ALA A 8 -57.42 47.43 22.85
CA ALA A 8 -57.11 46.96 21.50
C ALA A 8 -56.07 45.82 21.55
N VAL A 9 -56.50 44.64 21.12
CA VAL A 9 -55.66 43.47 20.85
C VAL A 9 -54.94 43.69 19.52
N LEU A 10 -53.62 43.58 19.50
CA LEU A 10 -52.86 43.32 18.28
C LEU A 10 -52.01 42.06 18.48
N LEU A 11 -52.38 41.03 17.72
CA LEU A 11 -51.63 39.79 17.55
C LEU A 11 -50.22 40.09 17.04
N SER A 12 -49.20 39.72 17.81
CA SER A 12 -47.88 39.40 17.27
C SER A 12 -47.55 37.97 17.63
N ILE A 13 -47.82 37.07 16.68
CA ILE A 13 -47.39 35.67 16.69
C ILE A 13 -45.87 35.69 16.60
N SER A 14 -45.18 35.46 17.71
CA SER A 14 -43.77 35.04 17.69
C SER A 14 -43.77 33.54 17.90
N LEU A 15 -43.31 32.78 16.91
CA LEU A 15 -43.14 31.34 17.05
C LEU A 15 -42.19 31.10 18.22
N ALA A 16 -42.70 30.47 19.28
CA ALA A 16 -41.86 29.87 20.30
C ALA A 16 -41.08 28.73 19.63
N ALA A 17 -39.77 28.91 19.45
CA ALA A 17 -38.89 27.80 19.11
C ALA A 17 -38.84 26.86 20.31
N CYS A 18 -39.42 25.67 20.17
CA CYS A 18 -39.41 24.64 21.20
C CYS A 18 -37.97 24.18 21.49
N ASN A 19 -37.62 24.15 22.77
CA ASN A 19 -36.44 23.47 23.28
C ASN A 19 -36.79 22.00 23.56
N SER A 20 -36.08 21.05 22.97
CA SER A 20 -36.08 19.64 23.39
C SER A 20 -34.67 19.05 23.28
N ASN A 21 -33.97 19.14 24.40
CA ASN A 21 -32.99 18.20 24.96
C ASN A 21 -32.59 17.00 24.08
N GLN A 22 -31.42 17.07 23.43
CA GLN A 22 -30.52 15.92 23.25
C GLN A 22 -29.07 16.40 23.40
N THR A 23 -28.40 15.82 24.37
CA THR A 23 -26.95 15.80 24.55
C THR A 23 -26.29 15.40 23.23
N ILE A 24 -25.51 16.29 22.62
CA ILE A 24 -24.55 15.94 21.57
C ILE A 24 -23.16 16.30 22.11
N GLU A 25 -22.72 15.51 23.10
CA GLU A 25 -21.33 15.12 23.26
C GLU A 25 -21.11 13.85 22.44
N GLU A 26 -21.32 13.89 21.12
CA GLU A 26 -20.85 12.83 20.22
C GLU A 26 -20.86 13.38 18.79
N LEU A 27 -19.81 13.12 18.02
CA LEU A 27 -19.48 13.75 16.73
C LEU A 27 -18.68 15.07 16.84
N ALA A 28 -17.81 15.12 17.84
CA ALA A 28 -16.43 15.46 17.56
C ALA A 28 -15.83 14.42 16.59
N THR A 29 -16.14 14.50 15.28
CA THR A 29 -15.29 13.91 14.23
C THR A 29 -15.57 14.55 12.87
N GLU A 30 -15.55 15.87 12.77
CA GLU A 30 -15.08 16.54 11.54
C GLU A 30 -13.54 16.56 11.54
N GLN A 31 -12.93 15.37 11.66
CA GLN A 31 -11.54 15.20 11.27
C GLN A 31 -11.56 14.80 9.80
N ALA A 32 -11.14 15.74 8.97
CA ALA A 32 -10.68 15.48 7.62
C ALA A 32 -9.61 14.37 7.68
N THR A 33 -10.02 13.14 7.39
CA THR A 33 -9.11 12.04 7.09
C THR A 33 -8.55 12.30 5.70
N GLU A 34 -7.33 12.84 5.66
CA GLU A 34 -6.39 12.44 4.62
C GLU A 34 -6.37 10.92 4.60
N VAL A 35 -6.86 10.32 3.52
CA VAL A 35 -6.80 8.88 3.32
C VAL A 35 -5.33 8.53 3.10
N GLU A 36 -4.60 8.33 4.19
CA GLU A 36 -3.28 7.68 4.21
C GLU A 36 -3.44 6.32 3.52
N VAL A 37 -3.14 6.27 2.22
CA VAL A 37 -3.15 5.02 1.46
C VAL A 37 -2.07 4.15 2.07
N SER A 38 -2.49 3.06 2.75
CA SER A 38 -1.59 2.15 3.45
C SER A 38 -0.44 1.69 2.55
N ASN A 39 0.73 1.47 3.13
CA ASN A 39 1.89 1.00 2.37
C ASN A 39 1.61 -0.33 1.70
N VAL A 40 0.80 -1.18 2.33
CA VAL A 40 0.33 -2.43 1.75
C VAL A 40 -0.47 -2.17 0.47
N ASN A 41 -1.39 -1.20 0.47
CA ASN A 41 -2.17 -0.89 -0.73
C ASN A 41 -1.26 -0.39 -1.87
N LYS A 42 -0.29 0.48 -1.57
CA LYS A 42 0.71 0.95 -2.54
C LYS A 42 1.57 -0.18 -3.10
N LEU A 43 1.94 -1.14 -2.26
CA LEU A 43 2.75 -2.31 -2.60
C LEU A 43 2.03 -3.24 -3.57
N VAL A 44 0.75 -3.54 -3.30
CA VAL A 44 0.06 -4.63 -4.01
C VAL A 44 -0.64 -4.22 -5.29
N HIS A 45 -0.94 -2.93 -5.48
CA HIS A 45 -1.63 -2.41 -6.68
C HIS A 45 -0.68 -1.89 -7.76
N ALA A 46 0.56 -2.38 -7.80
CA ALA A 46 1.56 -1.97 -8.76
C ALA A 46 2.32 -3.17 -9.34
N GLN A 47 2.88 -2.96 -10.54
CA GLN A 47 3.97 -3.78 -11.05
C GLN A 47 5.29 -3.09 -10.74
N TRP A 48 6.23 -3.87 -10.22
CA TRP A 48 7.53 -3.40 -9.76
C TRP A 48 8.59 -3.94 -10.69
N GLN A 49 9.23 -3.06 -11.46
CA GLN A 49 10.35 -3.41 -12.34
C GLN A 49 11.67 -3.24 -11.60
N LEU A 50 12.53 -4.25 -11.60
CA LEU A 50 13.81 -4.21 -10.90
C LEU A 50 14.73 -3.16 -11.53
N VAL A 51 15.29 -2.28 -10.71
CA VAL A 51 16.30 -1.28 -11.11
C VAL A 51 17.65 -1.51 -10.46
N GLN A 52 17.68 -2.13 -9.28
CA GLN A 52 18.91 -2.47 -8.57
C GLN A 52 18.78 -3.81 -7.84
N LEU A 53 19.84 -4.62 -7.84
CA LEU A 53 19.94 -5.89 -7.13
C LEU A 53 21.29 -5.97 -6.41
N ASN A 54 21.26 -6.08 -5.08
CA ASN A 54 22.45 -6.11 -4.21
C ASN A 54 23.43 -4.95 -4.52
N GLY A 55 22.92 -3.73 -4.66
CA GLY A 55 23.75 -2.54 -4.94
C GLY A 55 24.25 -2.41 -6.38
N GLN A 56 23.86 -3.31 -7.29
CA GLN A 56 24.26 -3.26 -8.70
C GLN A 56 23.04 -2.95 -9.58
N ALA A 57 23.22 -2.10 -10.60
CA ALA A 57 22.17 -1.80 -11.56
C ALA A 57 21.59 -3.09 -12.19
N ALA A 58 20.28 -3.11 -12.39
CA ALA A 58 19.59 -4.28 -12.89
C ALA A 58 20.03 -4.65 -14.30
N GLU A 59 20.46 -5.91 -14.46
CA GLU A 59 20.71 -6.51 -15.76
C GLU A 59 19.39 -6.94 -16.41
N LYS A 60 19.35 -6.95 -17.74
CA LYS A 60 18.22 -7.53 -18.48
C LYS A 60 18.35 -9.05 -18.55
N GLY A 61 17.23 -9.74 -18.38
CA GLY A 61 17.16 -11.20 -18.49
C GLY A 61 17.18 -11.71 -19.93
N GLU A 62 16.87 -13.00 -20.06
CA GLU A 62 16.74 -13.70 -21.34
C GLU A 62 15.83 -12.93 -22.32
N GLY A 63 16.34 -12.70 -23.54
CA GLY A 63 15.64 -11.92 -24.56
C GLY A 63 15.56 -10.42 -24.28
N GLY A 64 16.38 -9.89 -23.36
CA GLY A 64 16.39 -8.46 -23.04
C GLY A 64 15.22 -8.01 -22.17
N LYS A 65 14.48 -8.94 -21.57
CA LYS A 65 13.29 -8.66 -20.76
C LYS A 65 13.67 -8.14 -19.37
N PRO A 66 12.93 -7.16 -18.82
CA PRO A 66 13.15 -6.70 -17.46
C PRO A 66 12.67 -7.75 -16.44
N ILE A 67 13.35 -7.79 -15.29
CA ILE A 67 12.91 -8.53 -14.10
C ILE A 67 11.80 -7.74 -13.43
N PHE A 68 10.75 -8.41 -12.97
CA PHE A 68 9.64 -7.75 -12.31
C PHE A 68 9.04 -8.57 -11.17
N LEU A 69 8.29 -7.88 -10.32
CA LEU A 69 7.53 -8.38 -9.19
C LEU A 69 6.11 -7.82 -9.25
N ARG A 70 5.13 -8.70 -9.03
CA ARG A 70 3.72 -8.34 -8.84
C ARG A 70 3.16 -9.09 -7.67
N PHE A 71 2.18 -8.47 -7.02
CA PHE A 71 1.40 -9.08 -5.96
C PHE A 71 -0.03 -9.30 -6.43
N ASN A 72 -0.61 -10.41 -5.99
CA ASN A 72 -2.04 -10.68 -6.05
C ASN A 72 -2.56 -10.65 -4.61
N ALA A 73 -3.21 -9.54 -4.26
CA ALA A 73 -3.72 -9.31 -2.90
C ALA A 73 -4.84 -10.29 -2.51
N GLU A 74 -5.68 -10.70 -3.46
CA GLU A 74 -6.79 -11.63 -3.20
C GLU A 74 -6.31 -13.04 -2.81
N LYS A 75 -5.15 -13.44 -3.33
CA LYS A 75 -4.57 -14.78 -3.12
C LYS A 75 -3.36 -14.79 -2.18
N SER A 76 -2.94 -13.63 -1.68
CA SER A 76 -1.68 -13.45 -0.95
C SER A 76 -0.48 -14.07 -1.68
N GLN A 77 -0.44 -13.89 -3.00
CA GLN A 77 0.59 -14.45 -3.88
C GLN A 77 1.48 -13.37 -4.47
N ALA A 78 2.77 -13.66 -4.60
CA ALA A 78 3.73 -12.86 -5.32
C ALA A 78 4.26 -13.65 -6.52
N ASN A 79 4.41 -13.02 -7.66
CA ASN A 79 4.90 -13.66 -8.88
C ASN A 79 5.67 -12.69 -9.75
N GLY A 80 6.46 -13.22 -10.68
CA GLY A 80 7.15 -12.40 -11.65
C GLY A 80 8.12 -13.17 -12.53
N PHE A 81 9.05 -12.43 -13.14
CA PHE A 81 10.13 -12.96 -13.95
C PHE A 81 11.46 -12.65 -13.29
N SER A 82 12.29 -13.65 -13.04
CA SER A 82 13.58 -13.53 -12.32
C SER A 82 14.79 -13.39 -13.25
N GLY A 83 14.57 -13.28 -14.56
CA GLY A 83 15.62 -13.12 -15.56
C GLY A 83 15.75 -14.31 -16.51
N CYS A 84 15.51 -15.54 -16.05
CA CYS A 84 15.41 -16.72 -16.93
C CYS A 84 14.05 -17.41 -16.80
N ASN A 85 13.62 -17.65 -15.57
CA ASN A 85 12.37 -18.30 -15.22
C ASN A 85 11.32 -17.34 -14.69
N ASN A 86 10.08 -17.82 -14.69
CA ASN A 86 9.04 -17.20 -13.89
C ASN A 86 9.09 -17.78 -12.49
N TYR A 87 8.71 -16.96 -11.51
CA TYR A 87 8.61 -17.37 -10.12
C TYR A 87 7.22 -17.08 -9.56
N PHE A 88 6.90 -17.80 -8.49
CA PHE A 88 5.68 -17.63 -7.72
C PHE A 88 5.93 -18.04 -6.27
N GLY A 89 5.17 -17.44 -5.36
CA GLY A 89 5.21 -17.75 -3.93
C GLY A 89 4.06 -17.07 -3.21
N GLN A 90 3.96 -17.33 -1.92
CA GLN A 90 3.07 -16.60 -1.03
C GLN A 90 3.82 -15.42 -0.40
N TYR A 91 3.10 -14.41 0.05
CA TYR A 91 3.67 -13.32 0.82
C TYR A 91 2.81 -12.96 2.03
N SER A 92 3.44 -12.37 3.03
CA SER A 92 2.79 -11.66 4.13
C SER A 92 3.39 -10.26 4.21
N ALA A 93 2.53 -9.24 4.28
CA ALA A 93 2.95 -7.85 4.39
C ALA A 93 2.10 -7.10 5.42
N ASP A 94 2.74 -6.20 6.16
CA ASP A 94 2.10 -5.12 6.93
C ASP A 94 2.69 -3.77 6.48
N GLU A 95 2.59 -2.72 7.28
CA GLU A 95 3.06 -1.37 6.91
C GLU A 95 4.57 -1.28 6.64
N GLN A 96 5.40 -2.19 7.16
CA GLN A 96 6.86 -2.17 7.03
C GLN A 96 7.49 -3.55 6.82
N SER A 97 6.81 -4.62 7.22
CA SER A 97 7.28 -5.99 7.05
C SER A 97 6.84 -6.58 5.72
N LEU A 98 7.72 -7.38 5.12
CA LEU A 98 7.40 -8.19 3.95
C LEU A 98 8.20 -9.47 4.00
N ASN A 99 7.53 -10.61 3.89
CA ASN A 99 8.17 -11.91 3.86
C ASN A 99 7.59 -12.75 2.72
N PHE A 100 8.45 -13.47 2.01
CA PHE A 100 8.04 -14.43 0.99
C PHE A 100 8.14 -15.85 1.54
N SER A 101 7.13 -16.68 1.25
CA SER A 101 7.13 -18.10 1.58
C SER A 101 6.75 -18.93 0.37
N HIS A 102 7.08 -20.23 0.39
CA HIS A 102 6.77 -21.15 -0.71
C HIS A 102 7.27 -20.64 -2.08
N PHE A 103 8.42 -19.96 -2.08
CA PHE A 103 8.99 -19.33 -3.26
C PHE A 103 9.56 -20.41 -4.20
N ALA A 104 9.01 -20.51 -5.40
CA ALA A 104 9.37 -21.49 -6.41
C ALA A 104 9.56 -20.83 -7.78
N MET A 105 10.33 -21.50 -8.64
CA MET A 105 10.60 -21.06 -10.01
C MET A 105 10.36 -22.19 -11.00
N THR A 106 10.03 -21.84 -12.24
CA THR A 106 10.08 -22.78 -13.37
C THR A 106 11.54 -23.23 -13.63
N ARG A 107 11.74 -24.24 -14.48
CA ARG A 107 13.07 -24.82 -14.75
C ARG A 107 13.45 -24.82 -16.24
N LYS A 108 13.31 -23.67 -16.89
CA LYS A 108 13.88 -23.41 -18.22
C LYS A 108 15.36 -23.12 -18.09
N PHE A 109 16.14 -23.56 -19.08
CA PHE A 109 17.54 -23.18 -19.23
C PHE A 109 17.68 -21.90 -20.08
N CYS A 110 18.52 -20.99 -19.63
CA CYS A 110 18.94 -19.80 -20.39
C CYS A 110 20.46 -19.71 -20.41
N LYS A 111 21.06 -19.44 -21.58
CA LYS A 111 22.52 -19.50 -21.72
C LYS A 111 23.25 -18.50 -20.81
N ASN A 112 22.70 -17.29 -20.68
CA ASN A 112 23.38 -16.17 -20.01
C ASN A 112 22.64 -15.62 -18.78
N ALA A 113 21.40 -16.03 -18.52
CA ALA A 113 20.55 -15.42 -17.50
C ALA A 113 20.39 -16.25 -16.20
N MET A 114 20.96 -17.46 -16.13
CA MET A 114 20.84 -18.35 -14.95
C MET A 114 21.51 -17.77 -13.71
N ALA A 115 22.67 -17.11 -13.86
CA ALA A 115 23.37 -16.49 -12.74
C ALA A 115 22.58 -15.31 -12.16
N LEU A 116 21.98 -14.48 -13.03
CA LEU A 116 21.10 -13.38 -12.64
C LEU A 116 19.88 -13.88 -11.87
N GLU A 117 19.20 -14.92 -12.38
CA GLU A 117 18.10 -15.58 -11.68
C GLU A 117 18.51 -16.07 -10.29
N GLY A 118 19.66 -16.73 -10.17
CA GLY A 118 20.16 -17.23 -8.89
C GLY A 118 20.45 -16.11 -7.89
N ARG A 119 20.99 -14.97 -8.34
CA ARG A 119 21.19 -13.79 -7.48
C ARG A 119 19.85 -13.21 -7.02
N TYR A 120 18.88 -13.09 -7.94
CA TYR A 120 17.55 -12.60 -7.62
C TYR A 120 16.85 -13.51 -6.59
N ALA A 121 16.86 -14.82 -6.80
CA ALA A 121 16.28 -15.80 -5.89
C ALA A 121 16.84 -15.68 -4.46
N LYS A 122 18.16 -15.52 -4.34
CA LYS A 122 18.85 -15.37 -3.05
C LYS A 122 18.45 -14.07 -2.36
N ALA A 123 18.37 -12.95 -3.09
CA ALA A 123 17.94 -11.67 -2.52
C ALA A 123 16.49 -11.74 -2.03
N MET A 124 15.57 -12.33 -2.81
CA MET A 124 14.16 -12.49 -2.41
C MET A 124 14.00 -13.37 -1.16
N ALA A 125 14.90 -14.34 -0.95
CA ALA A 125 14.88 -15.21 0.22
C ALA A 125 15.33 -14.51 1.53
N THR A 126 16.01 -13.37 1.46
CA THR A 126 16.47 -12.62 2.64
C THR A 126 15.53 -11.49 3.04
N VAL A 127 14.53 -11.17 2.21
CA VAL A 127 13.60 -10.05 2.45
C VAL A 127 12.83 -10.28 3.75
N ALA A 128 12.84 -9.25 4.59
CA ALA A 128 12.10 -9.19 5.85
C ALA A 128 11.26 -7.90 5.98
N GLY A 129 11.56 -6.89 5.19
CA GLY A 129 10.85 -5.61 5.19
C GLY A 129 10.90 -4.92 3.85
N TYR A 130 10.20 -3.79 3.78
CA TYR A 130 10.20 -2.92 2.62
C TYR A 130 9.98 -1.47 3.04
N GLN A 131 10.39 -0.56 2.17
CA GLN A 131 10.09 0.86 2.29
C GLN A 131 9.88 1.47 0.92
N PHE A 132 9.25 2.64 0.89
CA PHE A 132 9.14 3.45 -0.31
C PHE A 132 10.09 4.64 -0.23
N ASN A 133 10.85 4.85 -1.30
CA ASN A 133 11.60 6.07 -1.53
C ASN A 133 11.05 6.72 -2.81
N GLU A 134 10.36 7.84 -2.68
CA GLU A 134 9.62 8.48 -3.77
C GLU A 134 8.69 7.49 -4.50
N SER A 135 9.01 7.12 -5.74
CA SER A 135 8.26 6.15 -6.57
C SER A 135 8.92 4.77 -6.64
N GLN A 136 9.93 4.51 -5.80
CA GLN A 136 10.66 3.27 -5.76
C GLN A 136 10.29 2.42 -4.55
N LEU A 137 10.11 1.12 -4.78
CA LEU A 137 10.02 0.11 -3.75
C LEU A 137 11.43 -0.41 -3.44
N GLN A 138 11.83 -0.34 -2.18
CA GLN A 138 13.09 -0.90 -1.69
C GLN A 138 12.78 -2.09 -0.78
N LEU A 139 13.38 -3.24 -1.07
CA LEU A 139 13.27 -4.44 -0.25
C LEU A 139 14.47 -4.54 0.68
N LEU A 140 14.19 -4.84 1.95
CA LEU A 140 15.15 -4.84 3.04
C LEU A 140 15.34 -6.24 3.59
N ASP A 141 16.58 -6.59 3.94
CA ASP A 141 16.86 -7.79 4.73
C ASP A 141 16.59 -7.56 6.24
N LYS A 142 16.86 -8.59 7.06
CA LYS A 142 16.70 -8.52 8.53
C LYS A 142 17.63 -7.51 9.20
N GLN A 143 18.70 -7.08 8.53
CA GLN A 143 19.64 -6.09 9.01
C GLN A 143 19.25 -4.65 8.58
N GLY A 144 18.19 -4.51 7.78
CA GLY A 144 17.77 -3.24 7.20
C GLY A 144 18.57 -2.83 5.96
N SER A 145 19.37 -3.73 5.38
CA SER A 145 20.12 -3.44 4.15
C SER A 145 19.23 -3.63 2.94
N ILE A 146 19.38 -2.74 1.94
CA ILE A 146 18.63 -2.83 0.68
C ILE A 146 19.20 -3.99 -0.16
N VAL A 147 18.35 -4.98 -0.43
CA VAL A 147 18.70 -6.14 -1.27
C VAL A 147 18.20 -6.00 -2.70
N ALA A 148 17.13 -5.25 -2.92
CA ALA A 148 16.59 -4.97 -4.24
C ALA A 148 15.82 -3.65 -4.25
N GLU A 149 15.89 -2.93 -5.37
CA GLU A 149 15.10 -1.71 -5.61
C GLU A 149 14.35 -1.85 -6.92
N PHE A 150 13.11 -1.35 -6.92
CA PHE A 150 12.20 -1.45 -8.04
C PHE A 150 11.57 -0.09 -8.33
N SER A 151 11.36 0.23 -9.60
CA SER A 151 10.50 1.33 -10.02
C SER A 151 9.09 0.81 -10.28
N ARG A 152 8.08 1.64 -9.99
CA ARG A 152 6.73 1.41 -10.47
C ARG A 152 6.72 1.52 -12.01
N ASP A 153 6.17 0.50 -12.67
CA ASP A 153 5.87 0.48 -14.11
C ASP A 153 4.49 1.09 -14.40
#